data_AF-A0A2V8C1B6-F1
#
_entry.id   AF-A0A2V8C1B6-F1
#
_cell.length_a   1.000
_cell.length_b   1.000
_cell.length_c   1.000
_cell.angle_alpha   90.00
_cell.angle_beta   90.00
_cell.angle_gamma   90.00
#
_symmetry.space_group_name_H-M   'P 1'
#
loop_
_entity.id
_entity.type
_entity.pdbx_description
1 polymer ?
#
loop_
_entity_poly.entity_id
_entity_poly.type
_entity_poly.pdbx_seq_one_letter_code
_entity_poly.pdbx_strand_id
1 'polypeptide(L)'
;TYNAFFNGFHGLFLKPDDRVEGGAQIAIVNPDGKGFRQVTSGPSNNGFPSMAPDGTRFVYRTFGPDGEGLRIMNIDTNAVTTLTSGYDNFPQWSPRGDLIMFSRQAQGDYEIYTVHPDGSSVKRLTFVHGNDAHMAWSPDGEHIVFASTRMGFKDEAIYTDAPQPYGELFVMKYDGSNLEQLTDNQWEDGTPAWRPAPKLLSRR
;
A
#
# COMPACT_ATOMS: atom_id res chain seq x y z
N THR A 1 -32.75 12.66 23.70
CA THR A 1 -32.66 11.23 24.03
C THR A 1 -32.52 10.42 22.76
N TYR A 2 -31.29 10.35 22.24
CA TYR A 2 -30.94 9.74 20.94
C TYR A 2 -30.43 8.28 21.07
N ASN A 3 -30.40 7.73 22.30
CA ASN A 3 -29.82 6.41 22.60
C ASN A 3 -30.82 5.24 22.49
N ALA A 4 -32.11 5.49 22.31
CA ALA A 4 -33.12 4.43 22.28
C ALA A 4 -33.38 3.82 20.88
N PHE A 5 -32.82 4.40 19.82
CA PHE A 5 -33.06 3.92 18.45
C PHE A 5 -32.03 2.88 17.97
N PHE A 6 -30.83 2.84 18.55
CA PHE A 6 -29.74 1.95 18.11
C PHE A 6 -29.59 0.65 18.92
N ASN A 7 -30.13 0.58 20.14
CA ASN A 7 -29.96 -0.60 21.00
C ASN A 7 -30.80 -1.83 20.58
N GLY A 8 -31.76 -1.68 19.66
CA GLY A 8 -32.68 -2.76 19.26
C GLY A 8 -32.21 -3.67 18.11
N PHE A 9 -31.07 -3.37 17.48
CA PHE A 9 -30.67 -4.03 16.22
C PHE A 9 -29.37 -4.85 16.28
N HIS A 10 -28.67 -4.88 17.42
CA HIS A 10 -27.38 -5.57 17.56
C HIS A 10 -27.43 -7.10 17.39
N GLY A 11 -28.60 -7.74 17.52
CA GLY A 11 -28.72 -9.21 17.53
C GLY A 11 -29.08 -9.88 16.21
N LEU A 12 -29.31 -9.13 15.12
CA LEU A 12 -29.86 -9.69 13.86
C LEU A 12 -28.95 -9.54 12.63
N PHE A 13 -27.79 -8.90 12.78
CA PHE A 13 -26.82 -8.69 11.70
C PHE A 13 -25.40 -8.89 12.23
N LEU A 14 -24.93 -10.13 12.25
CA LEU A 14 -23.51 -10.45 12.20
C LEU A 14 -23.27 -11.34 10.96
N LYS A 15 -23.14 -10.69 9.80
CA LYS A 15 -22.63 -11.18 8.53
C LYS A 15 -21.09 -11.11 8.55
N PRO A 16 -20.39 -11.79 7.63
CA PRO A 16 -18.93 -11.68 7.49
C PRO A 16 -18.38 -10.25 7.36
N ASP A 17 -19.22 -9.29 6.98
CA ASP A 17 -18.88 -7.87 6.79
C ASP A 17 -19.19 -6.99 8.01
N ASP A 18 -19.70 -7.56 9.11
CA ASP A 18 -19.94 -6.77 10.31
C ASP A 18 -18.63 -6.41 10.99
N ARG A 19 -18.55 -5.17 11.49
CA ARG A 19 -17.36 -4.67 12.20
C ARG A 19 -17.09 -5.58 13.39
N VAL A 20 -16.03 -6.37 13.27
CA VAL A 20 -15.54 -7.20 14.37
C VAL A 20 -14.75 -6.35 15.34
N GLU A 21 -14.92 -6.59 16.64
CA GLU A 21 -13.97 -6.13 17.64
C GLU A 21 -12.66 -6.92 17.46
N GLY A 22 -11.66 -6.30 16.83
CA GLY A 22 -10.38 -6.95 16.53
C GLY A 22 -9.51 -6.17 15.55
N GLY A 23 -8.29 -6.67 15.31
CA GLY A 23 -7.40 -6.13 14.28
C GLY A 23 -7.90 -6.45 12.87
N ALA A 24 -7.65 -5.56 11.90
CA ALA A 24 -7.96 -5.82 10.49
C ALA A 24 -7.23 -7.08 9.99
N GLN A 25 -7.87 -7.86 9.13
CA GLN A 25 -7.33 -9.12 8.63
C GLN A 25 -7.38 -9.17 7.10
N ILE A 26 -6.49 -9.96 6.51
CA ILE A 26 -6.40 -10.16 5.07
C ILE A 26 -7.20 -11.41 4.72
N ALA A 27 -7.96 -11.32 3.64
CA ALA A 27 -8.71 -12.42 3.06
C ALA A 27 -8.44 -12.51 1.55
N ILE A 28 -8.71 -13.68 0.99
CA ILE A 28 -8.66 -13.95 -0.45
C ILE A 28 -10.05 -14.37 -0.90
N VAL A 29 -10.45 -13.92 -2.09
CA VAL A 29 -11.69 -14.30 -2.77
C VAL A 29 -11.37 -14.46 -4.25
N ASN A 30 -12.02 -15.41 -4.92
CA ASN A 30 -11.87 -15.61 -6.36
C ASN A 30 -12.50 -14.44 -7.14
N PRO A 31 -12.08 -14.19 -8.40
CA PRO A 31 -12.67 -13.13 -9.22
C PRO A 31 -14.18 -13.28 -9.49
N ASP A 32 -14.72 -14.50 -9.38
CA ASP A 32 -16.15 -14.78 -9.49
C ASP A 32 -16.93 -14.52 -8.18
N GLY A 33 -16.26 -14.00 -7.15
CA GLY A 33 -16.81 -13.69 -5.83
C GLY A 33 -16.93 -14.90 -4.89
N LYS A 34 -16.51 -16.10 -5.31
CA LYS A 34 -16.59 -17.31 -4.47
C LYS A 34 -15.28 -17.59 -3.74
N GLY A 35 -15.31 -18.56 -2.84
CA GLY A 35 -14.10 -19.05 -2.17
C GLY A 35 -13.47 -18.06 -1.21
N PHE A 36 -14.27 -17.15 -0.63
CA PHE A 36 -13.83 -16.26 0.43
C PHE A 36 -13.20 -17.06 1.57
N ARG A 37 -11.96 -16.70 1.95
CA ARG A 37 -11.32 -17.19 3.16
C ARG A 37 -10.37 -16.14 3.73
N GLN A 38 -10.40 -15.99 5.04
CA GLN A 38 -9.41 -15.19 5.75
C GLN A 38 -8.08 -15.94 5.80
N VAL A 39 -6.96 -15.23 5.58
CA VAL A 39 -5.60 -15.80 5.56
C VAL A 39 -4.75 -15.35 6.72
N THR A 40 -5.06 -14.22 7.36
CA THR A 40 -4.42 -13.82 8.62
C THR A 40 -5.41 -13.88 9.77
N SER A 41 -4.93 -13.98 11.00
CA SER A 41 -5.77 -13.93 12.20
C SER A 41 -5.01 -13.31 13.36
N GLY A 42 -5.71 -12.74 14.33
CA GLY A 42 -5.12 -12.23 15.56
C GLY A 42 -5.59 -10.83 15.92
N PRO A 43 -5.02 -10.25 16.99
CA PRO A 43 -5.38 -8.90 17.45
C PRO A 43 -4.74 -7.78 16.61
N SER A 44 -3.68 -8.08 15.84
CA SER A 44 -2.96 -7.08 15.04
C SER A 44 -3.71 -6.66 13.78
N ASN A 45 -3.53 -5.40 13.38
CA ASN A 45 -4.03 -4.83 12.14
C ASN A 45 -3.12 -5.26 10.97
N ASN A 46 -3.55 -6.32 10.29
CA ASN A 46 -2.97 -6.85 9.08
C ASN A 46 -3.64 -6.21 7.87
N GLY A 47 -2.86 -5.55 7.00
CA GLY A 47 -3.43 -4.82 5.87
C GLY A 47 -2.44 -4.53 4.76
N PHE A 48 -2.98 -3.90 3.71
CA PHE A 48 -2.25 -3.49 2.51
C PHE A 48 -1.48 -4.66 1.85
N PRO A 49 -2.14 -5.80 1.55
CA PRO A 49 -1.47 -6.93 0.93
C PRO A 49 -1.06 -6.61 -0.51
N SER A 50 0.08 -7.16 -0.94
CA SER A 50 0.52 -7.13 -2.34
C SER A 50 1.05 -8.50 -2.74
N MET A 51 0.59 -9.00 -3.90
CA MET A 51 0.94 -10.33 -4.39
C MET A 51 2.37 -10.40 -4.91
N ALA A 52 3.10 -11.45 -4.53
CA ALA A 52 4.32 -11.82 -5.22
C ALA A 52 3.97 -12.30 -6.64
N PRO A 53 4.85 -12.07 -7.64
CA PRO A 53 4.64 -12.55 -9.00
C PRO A 53 4.50 -14.08 -9.13
N ASP A 54 4.96 -14.84 -8.12
CA ASP A 54 4.80 -16.29 -8.08
C ASP A 54 3.36 -16.75 -7.76
N GLY A 55 2.48 -15.85 -7.29
CA GLY A 55 1.09 -16.16 -6.97
C GLY A 55 0.86 -16.98 -5.70
N THR A 56 1.93 -17.32 -4.96
CA THR A 56 1.89 -18.16 -3.75
C THR A 56 2.23 -17.41 -2.47
N ARG A 57 2.82 -16.21 -2.57
CA ARG A 57 3.21 -15.38 -1.43
C ARG A 57 2.65 -13.97 -1.55
N PHE A 58 2.23 -13.36 -0.44
CA PHE A 58 2.01 -11.90 -0.38
C PHE A 58 2.92 -11.27 0.66
N VAL A 59 3.27 -10.02 0.43
CA VAL A 59 3.72 -9.12 1.49
C VAL A 59 2.52 -8.39 2.08
N TYR A 60 2.56 -8.11 3.37
CA TYR A 60 1.57 -7.28 4.06
C TYR A 60 2.19 -6.54 5.24
N ARG A 61 1.48 -5.52 5.71
CA ARG A 61 1.79 -4.82 6.96
C ARG A 61 1.07 -5.48 8.12
N THR A 62 1.75 -5.63 9.26
CA THR A 62 1.15 -5.90 10.57
C THR A 62 1.43 -4.74 11.51
N PHE A 63 0.42 -4.23 12.22
CA PHE A 63 0.59 -3.29 13.35
C PHE A 63 -0.29 -3.72 14.52
N GLY A 64 0.31 -3.99 15.67
CA GLY A 64 -0.44 -4.35 16.86
C GLY A 64 0.37 -5.19 17.85
N PRO A 65 -0.31 -5.93 18.74
CA PRO A 65 0.34 -6.71 19.80
C PRO A 65 1.34 -7.77 19.30
N ASP A 66 1.18 -8.27 18.07
CA ASP A 66 2.09 -9.27 17.48
C ASP A 66 3.30 -8.63 16.78
N GLY A 67 3.43 -7.31 16.90
CA GLY A 67 4.52 -6.50 16.38
C GLY A 67 4.13 -5.63 15.19
N GLU A 68 5.13 -4.85 14.77
CA GLU A 68 5.02 -3.89 13.68
C GLU A 68 5.86 -4.29 12.47
N GLY A 69 5.59 -3.65 11.33
CA GLY A 69 6.36 -3.74 10.10
C GLY A 69 5.78 -4.69 9.07
N LEU A 70 6.64 -5.16 8.18
CA LEU A 70 6.25 -5.94 7.02
C LEU A 70 6.47 -7.43 7.25
N ARG A 71 5.58 -8.24 6.68
CA ARG A 71 5.60 -9.70 6.73
C ARG A 71 5.38 -10.25 5.34
N ILE A 72 6.01 -11.38 5.04
CA ILE A 72 5.68 -12.19 3.86
C ILE A 72 5.00 -13.45 4.34
N MET A 73 3.83 -13.76 3.79
CA MET A 73 3.12 -15.01 4.06
C MET A 73 3.04 -15.86 2.80
N ASN A 74 3.34 -17.15 2.93
CA ASN A 74 3.00 -18.15 1.94
C ASN A 74 1.55 -18.61 2.13
N ILE A 75 0.76 -18.52 1.07
CA ILE A 75 -0.68 -18.77 1.07
C ILE A 75 -1.01 -20.25 1.30
N ASP A 76 -0.15 -21.16 0.83
CA ASP A 76 -0.40 -22.60 0.84
C ASP A 76 0.07 -23.25 2.14
N THR A 77 1.22 -22.82 2.67
CA THR A 77 1.83 -23.40 3.88
C THR A 77 1.50 -22.64 5.15
N ASN A 78 0.92 -21.44 5.03
CA ASN A 78 0.76 -20.46 6.11
C ASN A 78 2.06 -20.02 6.78
N ALA A 79 3.23 -20.30 6.17
CA ALA A 79 4.51 -19.84 6.70
C ALA A 79 4.60 -18.32 6.61
N VAL A 80 5.00 -17.67 7.72
CA VAL A 80 5.17 -16.22 7.82
C VAL A 80 6.64 -15.89 8.10
N THR A 81 7.18 -14.92 7.36
CA THR A 81 8.53 -14.38 7.55
C THR A 81 8.45 -12.90 7.91
N THR A 82 9.14 -12.51 8.98
CA THR A 82 9.33 -11.10 9.34
C THR A 82 10.32 -10.44 8.40
N LEU A 83 9.89 -9.38 7.72
CA LEU A 83 10.71 -8.64 6.76
C LEU A 83 11.30 -7.37 7.39
N THR A 84 10.49 -6.64 8.15
CA THR A 84 10.90 -5.43 8.86
C THR A 84 10.17 -5.31 10.19
N SER A 85 10.67 -4.44 11.08
CA SER A 85 10.09 -4.18 12.40
C SER A 85 9.77 -2.71 12.67
N GLY A 86 9.84 -1.86 11.65
CA GLY A 86 9.55 -0.43 11.77
C GLY A 86 8.09 -0.10 11.48
N TYR A 87 7.73 1.18 11.64
CA TYR A 87 6.42 1.69 11.23
C TYR A 87 6.34 1.84 9.70
N ASP A 88 6.26 0.70 9.02
CA ASP A 88 6.28 0.57 7.57
C ASP A 88 4.88 0.35 7.02
N ASN A 89 4.56 0.97 5.89
CA ASN A 89 3.21 0.96 5.34
C ASN A 89 3.20 0.78 3.81
N PHE A 90 2.03 0.41 3.27
CA PHE A 90 1.79 0.27 1.82
C PHE A 90 2.83 -0.57 1.07
N PRO A 91 3.12 -1.82 1.49
CA PRO A 91 4.07 -2.64 0.77
C PRO A 91 3.54 -3.04 -0.62
N GLN A 92 4.40 -3.01 -1.63
CA GLN A 92 4.10 -3.41 -3.00
C GLN A 92 5.23 -4.28 -3.56
N TRP A 93 4.92 -5.52 -3.94
CA TRP A 93 5.89 -6.42 -4.57
C TRP A 93 6.17 -5.97 -6.01
N SER A 94 7.45 -5.88 -6.37
CA SER A 94 7.88 -5.62 -7.75
C SER A 94 7.35 -6.72 -8.68
N PRO A 95 6.82 -6.37 -9.88
CA PRO A 95 6.49 -7.37 -10.91
C PRO A 95 7.69 -8.22 -11.34
N ARG A 96 8.93 -7.72 -11.15
CA ARG A 96 10.18 -8.48 -11.38
C ARG A 96 10.49 -9.48 -10.25
N GLY A 97 9.80 -9.39 -9.12
CA GLY A 97 9.90 -10.30 -7.98
C GLY A 97 11.10 -10.08 -7.05
N ASP A 98 11.98 -9.15 -7.39
CA ASP A 98 13.30 -8.94 -6.78
C ASP A 98 13.31 -7.92 -5.62
N LEU A 99 12.27 -7.08 -5.54
CA LEU A 99 12.14 -6.00 -4.58
C LEU A 99 10.70 -5.89 -4.04
N ILE A 100 10.59 -5.37 -2.83
CA ILE A 100 9.36 -4.90 -2.21
C ILE A 100 9.55 -3.42 -1.92
N MET A 101 8.69 -2.59 -2.48
CA MET A 101 8.60 -1.17 -2.17
C MET A 101 7.69 -0.95 -0.97
N PHE A 102 7.97 0.04 -0.14
CA PHE A 102 7.11 0.43 0.98
C PHE A 102 7.35 1.89 1.38
N SER A 103 6.44 2.45 2.17
CA SER A 103 6.58 3.77 2.75
C SER A 103 7.02 3.66 4.20
N ARG A 104 7.96 4.52 4.62
CA ARG A 104 8.46 4.60 5.99
C ARG A 104 8.65 6.05 6.38
N GLN A 105 8.32 6.38 7.62
CA GLN A 105 8.63 7.70 8.14
C GLN A 105 10.14 7.88 8.35
N ALA A 106 10.70 8.95 7.80
CA ALA A 106 12.09 9.32 7.97
C ALA A 106 12.21 10.85 8.09
N GLN A 107 12.76 11.31 9.21
CA GLN A 107 13.00 12.74 9.48
C GLN A 107 11.74 13.64 9.47
N GLY A 108 10.57 13.06 9.74
CA GLY A 108 9.30 13.79 9.85
C GLY A 108 8.35 13.51 8.69
N ASP A 109 8.87 13.12 7.52
CA ASP A 109 8.07 12.81 6.34
C ASP A 109 7.97 11.32 6.07
N TYR A 110 6.96 10.93 5.29
CA TYR A 110 6.89 9.62 4.66
C TYR A 110 7.75 9.59 3.40
N GLU A 111 8.56 8.55 3.28
CA GLU A 111 9.53 8.39 2.21
C GLU A 111 9.41 7.00 1.60
N ILE A 112 9.82 6.88 0.34
CA ILE A 112 9.77 5.62 -0.41
C ILE A 112 11.04 4.82 -0.13
N TYR A 113 10.86 3.55 0.24
CA TYR A 113 11.91 2.59 0.46
C TYR A 113 11.71 1.34 -0.38
N THR A 114 12.80 0.60 -0.58
CA THR A 114 12.80 -0.76 -1.12
C THR A 114 13.55 -1.71 -0.20
N VAL A 115 13.22 -3.00 -0.26
CA VAL A 115 13.89 -4.09 0.45
C VAL A 115 13.83 -5.36 -0.42
N HIS A 116 14.81 -6.24 -0.31
CA HIS A 116 14.72 -7.55 -0.94
C HIS A 116 13.71 -8.45 -0.22
N PRO A 117 13.09 -9.44 -0.89
CA PRO A 117 12.15 -10.37 -0.24
C PRO A 117 12.73 -11.19 0.91
N ASP A 118 14.05 -11.26 1.07
CA ASP A 118 14.73 -11.90 2.20
C ASP A 118 14.96 -10.94 3.40
N GLY A 119 14.55 -9.68 3.28
CA GLY A 119 14.70 -8.63 4.29
C GLY A 119 16.01 -7.85 4.19
N SER A 120 16.90 -8.21 3.28
CA SER A 120 18.19 -7.54 3.10
C SER A 120 18.08 -6.25 2.27
N SER A 121 19.14 -5.44 2.35
CA SER A 121 19.35 -4.24 1.52
C SER A 121 18.19 -3.23 1.54
N VAL A 122 17.67 -2.92 2.72
CA VAL A 122 16.72 -1.80 2.88
C VAL A 122 17.36 -0.51 2.37
N LYS A 123 16.74 0.13 1.38
CA LYS A 123 17.23 1.34 0.71
C LYS A 123 16.15 2.42 0.64
N ARG A 124 16.48 3.64 1.06
CA ARG A 124 15.66 4.85 0.84
C ARG A 124 15.84 5.33 -0.60
N LEU A 125 14.75 5.68 -1.28
CA LEU A 125 14.75 6.15 -2.67
C LEU A 125 14.49 7.65 -2.79
N THR A 126 13.74 8.24 -1.86
CA THR A 126 13.38 9.65 -1.86
C THR A 126 13.92 10.36 -0.61
N PHE A 127 14.25 11.64 -0.73
CA PHE A 127 15.02 12.37 0.30
C PHE A 127 14.60 13.83 0.47
N VAL A 128 13.54 14.25 -0.21
CA VAL A 128 13.12 15.65 -0.29
C VAL A 128 11.96 15.86 0.66
N HIS A 129 11.98 16.96 1.39
CA HIS A 129 10.93 17.29 2.37
C HIS A 129 9.53 17.28 1.72
N GLY A 130 8.55 16.71 2.41
CA GLY A 130 7.23 16.39 1.89
C GLY A 130 6.96 14.88 1.88
N ASN A 131 5.69 14.49 2.00
CA ASN A 131 5.31 13.09 2.05
C ASN A 131 5.29 12.48 0.64
N ASP A 132 6.06 11.42 0.45
CA ASP A 132 6.06 10.56 -0.72
C ASP A 132 5.35 9.24 -0.40
N ALA A 133 4.21 9.00 -1.05
CA ALA A 133 3.31 7.89 -0.73
C ALA A 133 2.50 7.40 -1.94
N HIS A 134 1.60 6.43 -1.69
CA HIS A 134 0.66 5.89 -2.68
C HIS A 134 1.34 5.40 -3.98
N MET A 135 2.47 4.72 -3.82
CA MET A 135 3.33 4.35 -4.93
C MET A 135 2.83 3.11 -5.69
N ALA A 136 3.10 3.04 -6.99
CA ALA A 136 2.82 1.88 -7.83
C ALA A 136 3.99 1.54 -8.77
N TRP A 137 4.24 0.24 -8.93
CA TRP A 137 5.20 -0.28 -9.90
C TRP A 137 4.64 -0.22 -11.32
N SER A 138 5.50 0.17 -12.26
CA SER A 138 5.27 -0.08 -13.69
C SER A 138 5.23 -1.58 -13.99
N PRO A 139 4.54 -2.03 -15.07
CA PRO A 139 4.35 -3.46 -15.33
C PRO A 139 5.65 -4.23 -15.60
N ASP A 140 6.69 -3.54 -16.09
CA ASP A 140 8.03 -4.10 -16.27
C ASP A 140 8.88 -4.02 -14.99
N GLY A 141 8.43 -3.29 -13.97
CA GLY A 141 9.11 -3.08 -12.69
C GLY A 141 10.34 -2.17 -12.78
N GLU A 142 10.48 -1.38 -13.86
CA GLU A 142 11.63 -0.49 -14.06
C GLU A 142 11.38 0.93 -13.50
N HIS A 143 10.12 1.30 -13.36
CA HIS A 143 9.68 2.62 -12.88
C HIS A 143 8.70 2.51 -11.71
N ILE A 144 8.69 3.56 -10.90
CA ILE A 144 7.77 3.80 -9.79
C ILE A 144 7.06 5.10 -10.08
N VAL A 145 5.73 5.10 -10.00
CA VAL A 145 4.92 6.33 -9.94
C VAL A 145 4.43 6.52 -8.51
N PHE A 146 4.35 7.75 -8.02
CA PHE A 146 3.95 8.04 -6.65
C PHE A 146 3.39 9.45 -6.50
N ALA A 147 2.64 9.69 -5.43
CA ALA A 147 2.16 11.01 -5.05
C ALA A 147 3.18 11.67 -4.11
N SER A 148 3.46 12.96 -4.32
CA SER A 148 4.42 13.72 -3.52
C SER A 148 3.93 15.11 -3.17
N THR A 149 4.14 15.52 -1.93
CA THR A 149 3.79 16.87 -1.46
C THR A 149 4.97 17.84 -1.43
N ARG A 150 6.10 17.48 -2.05
CA ARG A 150 7.34 18.27 -2.02
C ARG A 150 7.23 19.67 -2.66
N MET A 151 6.21 19.88 -3.47
CA MET A 151 5.94 21.18 -4.11
C MET A 151 4.96 22.05 -3.31
N GLY A 152 4.46 21.56 -2.18
CA GLY A 152 3.45 22.23 -1.36
C GLY A 152 2.11 22.41 -2.06
N PHE A 153 1.17 23.05 -1.37
CA PHE A 153 -0.09 23.51 -1.95
C PHE A 153 0.20 24.70 -2.87
N LYS A 154 0.00 24.54 -4.18
CA LYS A 154 0.18 25.65 -5.11
C LYS A 154 -1.02 26.59 -5.11
N ASP A 155 -2.24 26.05 -5.20
CA ASP A 155 -3.44 26.86 -5.46
C ASP A 155 -4.66 26.54 -4.57
N GLU A 156 -4.61 25.54 -3.69
CA GLU A 156 -5.75 25.16 -2.84
C GLU A 156 -5.68 25.78 -1.44
N ALA A 157 -6.79 26.36 -0.97
CA ALA A 157 -6.91 26.80 0.41
C ALA A 157 -7.03 25.58 1.33
N ILE A 158 -6.25 25.56 2.42
CA ILE A 158 -6.29 24.49 3.42
C ILE A 158 -7.68 24.50 4.09
N TYR A 159 -8.58 23.63 3.65
CA TYR A 159 -9.93 23.53 4.21
C TYR A 159 -10.04 22.53 5.39
N THR A 160 -9.00 21.75 5.71
CA THR A 160 -9.05 20.76 6.81
C THR A 160 -7.69 20.47 7.43
N ASP A 161 -7.68 20.09 8.72
CA ASP A 161 -6.53 19.52 9.45
C ASP A 161 -6.23 18.06 9.03
N ALA A 162 -6.48 17.70 7.77
CA ALA A 162 -6.29 16.33 7.29
C ALA A 162 -4.78 15.97 7.27
N PRO A 163 -4.38 14.84 7.90
CA PRO A 163 -2.97 14.45 8.01
C PRO A 163 -2.37 13.88 6.72
N GLN A 164 -3.12 13.88 5.61
CA GLN A 164 -2.64 13.45 4.30
C GLN A 164 -2.47 14.68 3.42
N PRO A 165 -1.27 15.26 3.36
CA PRO A 165 -1.05 16.41 2.50
C PRO A 165 -1.23 15.97 1.04
N TYR A 166 -1.85 16.85 0.28
CA TYR A 166 -2.30 16.65 -1.10
C TYR A 166 -1.13 16.96 -2.04
N GLY A 167 -0.88 16.09 -3.03
CA GLY A 167 0.37 16.07 -3.80
C GLY A 167 0.20 15.97 -5.31
N GLU A 168 1.33 16.09 -6.01
CA GLU A 168 1.46 15.89 -7.46
C GLU A 168 2.01 14.49 -7.74
N LEU A 169 1.75 13.97 -8.94
CA LEU A 169 2.32 12.70 -9.37
C LEU A 169 3.75 12.90 -9.88
N PHE A 170 4.63 12.02 -9.42
CA PHE A 170 5.99 11.90 -9.88
C PHE A 170 6.26 10.49 -10.38
N VAL A 171 7.23 10.36 -11.27
CA VAL A 171 7.78 9.08 -11.72
C VAL A 171 9.29 9.08 -11.51
N MET A 172 9.83 7.92 -11.16
CA MET A 172 11.28 7.69 -11.10
C MET A 172 11.60 6.27 -11.53
N LYS A 173 12.88 5.97 -11.79
CA LYS A 173 13.36 4.59 -11.91
C LYS A 173 13.32 3.86 -10.58
N TYR A 174 13.24 2.54 -10.62
CA TYR A 174 13.17 1.67 -9.43
C TYR A 174 14.33 1.87 -8.44
N ASP A 175 15.46 2.40 -8.91
CA ASP A 175 16.65 2.66 -8.11
C ASP A 175 16.68 4.06 -7.46
N GLY A 176 15.66 4.88 -7.72
CA GLY A 176 15.51 6.27 -7.24
C GLY A 176 16.05 7.33 -8.19
N SER A 177 16.62 6.94 -9.34
CA SER A 177 17.14 7.88 -10.34
C SER A 177 16.06 8.39 -11.30
N ASN A 178 16.39 9.40 -12.12
CA ASN A 178 15.52 9.95 -13.16
C ASN A 178 14.13 10.37 -12.67
N LEU A 179 14.10 11.10 -11.56
CA LEU A 179 12.88 11.65 -11.00
C LEU A 179 12.30 12.75 -11.89
N GLU A 180 11.02 12.65 -12.22
CA GLU A 180 10.26 13.58 -13.06
C GLU A 180 8.86 13.83 -12.48
N GLN A 181 8.37 15.06 -12.59
CA GLN A 181 7.00 15.45 -12.24
C GLN A 181 6.08 15.19 -13.44
N LEU A 182 4.96 14.51 -13.22
CA LEU A 182 3.99 14.17 -14.25
C LEU A 182 2.78 15.10 -14.30
N THR A 183 2.32 15.57 -13.15
CA THR A 183 1.19 16.48 -13.03
C THR A 183 1.66 17.80 -12.43
N ASP A 184 1.09 18.90 -12.92
CA ASP A 184 1.30 20.24 -12.37
C ASP A 184 0.01 21.02 -12.57
N ASN A 185 -0.87 20.97 -11.59
CA ASN A 185 -2.19 21.57 -11.71
C ASN A 185 -2.78 22.00 -10.35
N GLN A 186 -3.99 22.58 -10.39
CA GLN A 186 -4.64 23.14 -9.20
C GLN A 186 -5.38 22.10 -8.33
N TRP A 187 -5.36 20.82 -8.71
CA TRP A 187 -6.14 19.76 -8.08
C TRP A 187 -5.22 18.72 -7.40
N GLU A 188 -5.80 17.98 -6.46
CA GLU A 188 -5.17 16.79 -5.89
C GLU A 188 -5.04 15.68 -6.94
N ASP A 189 -3.84 15.14 -7.08
CA ASP A 189 -3.63 13.89 -7.80
C ASP A 189 -3.17 12.78 -6.85
N GLY A 190 -4.03 11.78 -6.66
CA GLY A 190 -3.84 10.71 -5.70
C GLY A 190 -3.85 9.30 -6.31
N THR A 191 -3.18 8.37 -5.63
CA THR A 191 -3.21 6.91 -5.87
C THR A 191 -3.01 6.48 -7.34
N PRO A 192 -1.88 6.84 -7.96
CA PRO A 192 -1.60 6.48 -9.34
C PRO A 192 -1.53 4.96 -9.54
N ALA A 193 -1.91 4.50 -10.72
CA ALA A 193 -1.77 3.11 -11.14
C ALA A 193 -1.28 3.02 -12.58
N TRP A 194 -0.47 2.00 -12.86
CA TRP A 194 -0.05 1.71 -14.22
C TRP A 194 -1.06 0.81 -14.91
N ARG A 195 -1.33 1.12 -16.18
CA ARG A 195 -2.06 0.24 -17.08
C ARG A 195 -1.14 -0.19 -18.22
N PRO A 196 -0.91 -1.50 -18.45
CA PRO A 196 -0.20 -1.95 -19.63
C PRO A 196 -0.89 -1.44 -20.90
N ALA A 197 -0.13 -0.84 -21.82
CA ALA A 197 -0.67 -0.48 -23.11
C ALA A 197 -1.07 -1.76 -23.87
N PRO A 198 -2.24 -1.79 -24.54
CA PRO A 198 -2.55 -2.90 -25.42
C PRO A 198 -1.47 -2.98 -26.49
N LYS A 199 -0.97 -4.20 -26.79
CA LYS A 199 -0.12 -4.40 -27.96
C LYS A 199 -0.90 -3.92 -29.18
N LEU A 200 -0.51 -2.76 -29.74
CA LEU A 200 -1.01 -2.33 -31.03
C LEU A 200 -0.62 -3.43 -32.01
N LEU A 201 -1.59 -4.22 -32.47
CA LEU A 201 -1.37 -5.11 -33.61
C LEU A 201 -0.96 -4.19 -34.76
N SER A 202 0.29 -4.32 -35.22
CA SER A 202 0.72 -3.59 -36.40
C SER A 202 -0.24 -3.92 -37.52
N ARG A 203 -0.90 -2.88 -38.06
CA ARG A 203 -1.66 -3.03 -39.30
C ARG A 203 -0.64 -3.41 -40.38
N ARG A 204 -0.83 -4.59 -40.97
CA ARG A 204 -0.15 -5.00 -42.20
C ARG A 204 -0.66 -4.17 -43.37
#